data_AF-A0A5C7PJ27-F1
#
_entry.id   AF-A0A5C7PJ27-F1
#
_cell.length_a   1.000
_cell.length_b   1.000
_cell.length_c   1.000
_cell.angle_alpha   90.00
_cell.angle_beta   90.00
_cell.angle_gamma   90.00
#
_symmetry.space_group_name_H-M   'P 1'
#
loop_
_entity.id
_entity.type
_entity.pdbx_description
1 polymer ?
#
loop_
_entity_poly.entity_id
_entity_poly.type
_entity_poly.pdbx_seq_one_letter_code
_entity_poly.pdbx_strand_id
1 'polypeptide(L)'
;MNTYVIQQRETGDVVHAYTADAPSEFAEYPFAQFNHILQKPETVAPAERTITKVAYLRRFTTDERVGIRTAAKTSAVLEDYLAMLELAEEINLDDHDTIAAVQMLESVGLIATGRAAEVLA
;
A
#
# COMPACT_ATOMS: atom_id res chain seq x y z
N MET A 1 -16.34 -10.87 -19.09
CA MET A 1 -17.46 -11.10 -18.15
C MET A 1 -17.44 -10.01 -17.11
N ASN A 2 -18.41 -9.10 -17.23
CA ASN A 2 -18.62 -8.02 -16.28
C ASN A 2 -19.58 -8.50 -15.19
N THR A 3 -19.38 -8.03 -13.97
CA THR A 3 -20.31 -8.32 -12.86
C THR A 3 -21.33 -7.19 -12.77
N TYR A 4 -22.61 -7.53 -12.71
CA TYR A 4 -23.70 -6.59 -12.51
C TYR A 4 -24.40 -6.91 -11.19
N VAL A 5 -24.69 -5.88 -10.39
CA VAL A 5 -25.58 -5.99 -9.23
C VAL A 5 -26.95 -5.45 -9.61
N ILE A 6 -27.98 -6.16 -9.17
CA ILE A 6 -29.37 -5.79 -9.34
C ILE A 6 -29.82 -5.09 -8.06
N GLN A 7 -30.18 -3.82 -8.19
CA GLN A 7 -30.61 -2.97 -7.09
C GLN A 7 -32.07 -2.56 -7.29
N GLN A 8 -32.92 -2.71 -6.27
CA GLN A 8 -34.30 -2.19 -6.31
C GLN A 8 -34.31 -0.67 -6.43
N ARG A 9 -35.10 -0.13 -7.35
CA ARG A 9 -35.15 1.32 -7.58
C ARG A 9 -35.87 2.08 -6.46
N GLU A 10 -36.84 1.44 -5.81
CA GLU A 10 -37.63 2.06 -4.75
C GLU A 10 -36.88 2.10 -3.41
N THR A 11 -36.18 1.01 -3.06
CA THR A 11 -35.52 0.89 -1.74
C THR A 11 -34.01 1.12 -1.79
N GLY A 12 -33.39 0.94 -2.96
CA GLY A 12 -31.93 0.95 -3.09
C GLY A 12 -31.26 -0.34 -2.60
N ASP A 13 -32.02 -1.39 -2.27
CA ASP A 13 -31.45 -2.65 -1.79
C ASP A 13 -30.90 -3.49 -2.95
N VAL A 14 -29.69 -4.04 -2.77
CA VAL A 14 -29.11 -5.01 -3.70
C VAL A 14 -29.75 -6.37 -3.45
N VAL A 15 -30.41 -6.92 -4.47
CA VAL A 15 -31.17 -8.17 -4.37
C VAL A 15 -30.47 -9.36 -5.02
N HIS A 16 -29.62 -9.11 -6.01
CA HIS A 16 -28.98 -10.17 -6.79
C HIS A 16 -27.70 -9.67 -7.48
N ALA A 17 -26.83 -10.58 -7.91
CA ALA A 17 -25.66 -10.28 -8.71
C ALA A 17 -25.45 -11.36 -9.78
N TYR A 18 -25.14 -10.96 -11.00
CA TYR A 18 -24.91 -11.86 -12.14
C TYR A 18 -23.70 -11.42 -12.95
N THR A 19 -23.18 -12.33 -13.79
CA THR A 19 -22.09 -12.02 -14.73
C THR A 19 -22.58 -12.09 -16.17
N ALA A 20 -22.32 -11.05 -16.94
CA ALA A 20 -22.69 -10.95 -18.35
C ALA A 20 -21.76 -9.95 -19.06
N ASP A 21 -21.74 -9.92 -20.40
CA ASP A 21 -20.96 -8.93 -21.14
C ASP A 21 -21.69 -7.57 -21.25
N ALA A 22 -23.01 -7.57 -21.13
CA ALA A 22 -23.89 -6.41 -21.15
C ALA A 22 -25.04 -6.59 -20.14
N PRO A 23 -25.68 -5.51 -19.67
CA PRO A 23 -26.83 -5.63 -18.78
C PRO A 23 -27.94 -6.42 -19.49
N SER A 24 -28.42 -7.46 -18.82
CA SER A 24 -29.47 -8.35 -19.32
C SER A 24 -30.72 -8.22 -18.47
N GLU A 25 -31.88 -8.17 -19.12
CA GLU A 25 -33.17 -8.12 -18.44
C GLU A 25 -33.60 -9.55 -18.06
N PHE A 26 -34.05 -9.73 -16.82
CA PHE A 26 -34.60 -11.00 -16.35
C PHE A 26 -36.08 -10.80 -16.02
N ALA A 27 -36.91 -11.83 -16.24
CA ALA A 27 -38.33 -11.76 -15.90
C ALA A 27 -38.57 -11.47 -14.40
N GLU A 28 -37.67 -11.94 -13.54
CA GLU A 28 -37.67 -11.69 -12.09
C GLU A 28 -37.12 -10.30 -11.72
N TYR A 29 -36.32 -9.70 -12.59
CA TYR A 29 -35.64 -8.41 -12.38
C TYR A 29 -35.72 -7.52 -13.63
N PRO A 30 -36.88 -6.91 -13.93
CA PRO A 30 -37.06 -6.04 -15.08
C PRO A 30 -36.37 -4.69 -14.90
N PHE A 31 -35.88 -4.08 -15.99
CA PHE A 31 -35.19 -2.78 -15.95
C PHE A 31 -36.08 -1.62 -15.49
N ALA A 32 -37.40 -1.79 -15.56
CA ALA A 32 -38.37 -0.83 -15.04
C ALA A 32 -38.28 -0.68 -13.51
N GLN A 33 -38.02 -1.78 -12.80
CA GLN A 33 -38.06 -1.84 -11.33
C GLN A 33 -36.68 -1.98 -10.69
N PHE A 34 -35.68 -2.46 -11.45
CA PHE A 34 -34.34 -2.71 -10.94
C PHE A 34 -33.26 -2.01 -11.78
N ASN A 35 -32.26 -1.48 -11.10
CA ASN A 35 -31.04 -0.98 -11.72
C ASN A 35 -30.03 -2.13 -11.84
N HIS A 36 -29.50 -2.35 -13.03
CA HIS A 36 -28.45 -3.34 -13.27
C HIS A 36 -27.13 -2.58 -13.36
N ILE A 37 -26.47 -2.43 -12.21
CA ILE A 37 -25.29 -1.58 -12.06
C ILE A 37 -24.05 -2.42 -12.32
N LEU A 38 -23.26 -2.00 -13.30
CA LEU A 38 -21.94 -2.57 -13.53
C LEU A 38 -21.08 -2.36 -12.28
N GLN A 39 -20.74 -3.46 -11.61
CA GLN A 39 -19.73 -3.45 -10.56
C GLN A 39 -18.37 -3.32 -11.23
N LYS A 40 -17.81 -2.12 -11.18
CA LYS A 40 -16.37 -1.98 -11.35
C LYS A 40 -15.74 -2.64 -10.11
N PRO A 41 -14.89 -3.67 -10.26
CA PRO A 41 -14.18 -4.21 -9.10
C PRO A 41 -13.46 -3.05 -8.43
N GLU A 42 -13.80 -2.79 -7.17
CA GLU A 42 -12.99 -1.92 -6.34
C GLU A 42 -11.65 -2.62 -6.21
N THR A 43 -10.62 -2.07 -6.86
CA THR A 43 -9.24 -2.37 -6.50
C THR A 43 -9.10 -1.93 -5.06
N VAL A 44 -9.25 -2.88 -4.13
CA VAL A 44 -8.86 -2.69 -2.74
C VAL A 44 -7.40 -2.29 -2.82
N ALA A 45 -7.11 -1.01 -2.57
CA ALA A 45 -5.73 -0.57 -2.48
C ALA A 45 -5.07 -1.47 -1.43
N PRO A 46 -3.88 -2.03 -1.70
CA PRO A 46 -3.17 -2.80 -0.69
C PRO A 46 -3.12 -1.94 0.58
N ALA A 47 -3.53 -2.52 1.70
CA ALA A 47 -3.50 -1.82 2.98
C ALA A 47 -2.08 -1.26 3.15
N GLU A 48 -1.96 0.07 3.24
CA GLU A 48 -0.68 0.73 3.36
C GLU A 48 0.08 0.11 4.53
N ARG A 49 1.28 -0.43 4.27
CA ARG A 49 2.09 -1.07 5.31
C ARG A 49 2.79 0.00 6.13
N THR A 50 1.98 0.75 6.86
CA THR A 50 2.42 1.86 7.70
C THR A 50 2.79 1.36 9.08
N ILE A 51 4.00 1.69 9.53
CA ILE A 51 4.56 1.27 10.81
C ILE A 51 5.10 2.47 11.58
N THR A 52 5.20 2.33 12.90
CA THR A 52 5.82 3.37 13.73
C THR A 52 7.33 3.46 13.49
N LYS A 53 7.91 4.64 13.73
CA LYS A 53 9.37 4.86 13.65
C LYS A 53 10.19 3.85 14.44
N VAL A 54 9.73 3.49 15.63
CA VAL A 54 10.41 2.51 16.48
C VAL A 54 10.32 1.10 15.88
N ALA A 55 9.17 0.73 15.30
CA ALA A 55 9.02 -0.56 14.63
C ALA A 55 9.96 -0.66 13.41
N TYR A 56 10.08 0.41 12.63
CA TYR A 56 11.02 0.48 11.51
C TYR A 56 12.47 0.33 11.97
N LEU A 57 12.91 1.12 12.96
CA LEU A 57 14.28 1.04 13.49
C LEU A 57 14.59 -0.33 14.12
N ARG A 58 13.60 -1.05 14.64
CA ARG A 58 13.77 -2.40 15.19
C ARG A 58 14.02 -3.48 14.13
N ARG A 59 13.76 -3.21 12.84
CA ARG A 59 14.09 -4.13 11.75
C ARG A 59 15.57 -4.11 11.38
N PHE A 60 16.25 -3.02 11.72
CA PHE A 60 17.71 -2.94 11.65
C PHE A 60 18.35 -3.53 12.90
N THR A 61 19.51 -4.14 12.74
CA THR A 61 20.36 -4.53 13.88
C THR A 61 20.92 -3.31 14.58
N THR A 62 21.39 -3.47 15.81
CA THR A 62 22.01 -2.37 16.55
C THR A 62 23.26 -1.84 15.84
N ASP A 63 24.08 -2.74 15.26
CA ASP A 63 25.29 -2.37 14.56
C ASP A 63 24.99 -1.58 13.27
N GLU A 64 23.99 -2.03 12.49
CA GLU A 64 23.50 -1.29 11.32
C GLU A 64 23.04 0.12 11.72
N ARG A 65 22.25 0.26 12.79
CA ARG A 65 21.78 1.58 13.25
C ARG A 65 22.91 2.48 13.74
N VAL A 66 23.96 1.94 14.34
CA VAL A 66 25.14 2.72 14.77
C VAL A 66 25.98 3.12 13.56
N GLY A 67 26.16 2.22 12.60
CA GLY A 67 26.84 2.46 11.34
C GLY A 67 26.18 3.58 10.54
N ILE A 68 24.85 3.51 10.35
CA ILE A 68 24.07 4.53 9.64
C ILE A 68 24.23 5.90 10.31
N ARG A 69 24.09 6.00 11.64
CA ARG A 69 24.29 7.27 12.36
C ARG A 69 25.71 7.80 12.28
N THR A 70 26.70 6.92 12.18
CA THR A 70 28.10 7.32 12.04
C THR A 70 28.38 7.85 10.65
N ALA A 71 27.87 7.17 9.62
CA ALA A 71 27.98 7.60 8.23
C ALA A 71 27.24 8.91 7.95
N ALA A 72 26.08 9.12 8.59
CA ALA A 72 25.31 10.35 8.49
C ALA A 72 26.11 11.61 8.87
N LYS A 73 27.05 11.52 9.82
CA LYS A 73 27.92 12.65 10.19
C LYS A 73 28.85 13.13 9.08
N THR A 74 29.01 12.31 8.03
CA THR A 74 29.91 12.58 6.90
C THR A 74 29.17 12.69 5.57
N SER A 75 27.87 12.40 5.56
CA SER A 75 27.04 12.39 4.35
C SER A 75 25.79 13.22 4.59
N ALA A 76 25.73 14.39 3.95
CA ALA A 76 24.57 15.28 4.02
C ALA A 76 23.27 14.60 3.58
N VAL A 77 23.36 13.64 2.65
CA VAL A 77 22.20 12.86 2.16
C VAL A 77 21.65 11.96 3.26
N LEU A 78 22.53 11.29 4.02
CA LEU A 78 22.10 10.43 5.13
C LEU A 78 21.64 11.24 6.34
N GLU A 79 22.26 12.39 6.58
CA GLU A 79 21.82 13.33 7.61
C GLU A 79 20.40 13.84 7.33
N ASP A 80 20.13 14.28 6.09
CA ASP A 80 18.81 14.70 5.64
C ASP A 80 17.77 13.58 5.76
N TYR A 81 18.11 12.35 5.33
CA TYR A 81 17.25 11.19 5.49
C TYR A 81 16.88 10.92 6.95
N LEU A 82 17.85 10.96 7.87
CA LEU A 82 17.58 10.78 9.29
C LEU A 82 16.73 11.94 9.86
N ALA A 83 16.93 13.18 9.40
CA ALA A 83 16.11 14.30 9.79
C ALA A 83 14.65 14.16 9.33
N MET A 84 14.43 13.74 8.08
CA MET A 84 13.09 13.42 7.56
C MET A 84 12.44 12.28 8.34
N LEU A 85 13.20 11.23 8.67
CA LEU A 85 12.73 10.12 9.48
C LEU A 85 12.28 10.56 10.87
N GLU A 86 13.00 11.50 11.50
CA GLU A 86 12.61 12.05 12.81
C GLU A 86 11.33 12.89 12.72
N LEU A 87 11.15 13.66 11.64
CA LEU A 87 9.95 14.48 11.39
C LEU A 87 8.72 13.67 11.00
N ALA A 88 8.89 12.48 10.40
CA ALA A 88 7.78 11.63 10.02
C ALA A 88 6.94 11.19 11.23
N GLU A 89 5.61 11.17 11.09
CA GLU A 89 4.72 10.63 12.13
C GLU A 89 4.71 9.10 12.08
N GLU A 90 4.60 8.56 10.86
CA GLU A 90 4.60 7.15 10.55
C GLU A 90 5.46 6.87 9.32
N ILE A 91 5.82 5.61 9.10
CA ILE A 91 6.66 5.17 7.98
C ILE A 91 5.86 4.19 7.14
N ASN A 92 5.63 4.54 5.88
CA ASN A 92 5.05 3.63 4.89
C ASN A 92 6.17 2.85 4.20
N LEU A 93 6.10 1.52 4.26
CA LEU A 93 7.12 0.64 3.64
C LEU A 93 6.97 0.49 2.13
N ASP A 94 5.81 0.86 1.60
CA ASP A 94 5.52 0.87 0.17
C ASP A 94 5.80 2.24 -0.46
N ASP A 95 6.18 3.23 0.36
CA ASP A 95 6.58 4.54 -0.10
C ASP A 95 7.90 4.48 -0.89
N HIS A 96 7.91 5.15 -2.04
CA HIS A 96 9.04 5.10 -2.96
C HIS A 96 10.31 5.68 -2.35
N ASP A 97 10.20 6.72 -1.53
CA ASP A 97 11.35 7.36 -0.88
C ASP A 97 11.91 6.45 0.23
N THR A 98 11.04 5.78 0.99
CA THR A 98 11.45 4.78 1.99
C THR A 98 12.18 3.60 1.34
N ILE A 99 11.67 3.08 0.22
CA ILE A 99 12.31 2.00 -0.53
C ILE A 99 13.67 2.44 -1.06
N ALA A 100 13.73 3.62 -1.69
CA ALA A 100 14.97 4.17 -2.25
C ALA A 100 16.03 4.39 -1.18
N ALA A 101 15.66 4.88 0.01
CA ALA A 101 16.58 5.08 1.12
C ALA A 101 17.16 3.75 1.62
N VAL A 102 16.33 2.72 1.83
CA VAL A 102 16.79 1.40 2.30
C VAL A 102 17.70 0.72 1.26
N GLN A 103 17.37 0.84 -0.02
CA GLN A 103 18.21 0.34 -1.11
C GLN A 103 19.54 1.09 -1.20
N MET A 104 19.52 2.41 -0.97
CA MET A 104 20.75 3.21 -0.93
C MET A 104 21.67 2.72 0.19
N LEU A 105 21.14 2.48 1.40
CA LEU A 105 21.92 1.95 2.53
C LEU A 105 22.63 0.63 2.19
N GLU A 106 21.99 -0.25 1.43
CA GLU A 106 22.61 -1.49 0.96
C GLU A 106 23.68 -1.23 -0.10
N SER A 107 23.40 -0.35 -1.06
CA SER A 107 24.33 -0.01 -2.15
C SER A 107 25.65 0.59 -1.66
N VAL A 108 25.61 1.37 -0.56
CA VAL A 108 26.79 1.98 0.06
C VAL A 108 27.45 1.06 1.10
N GLY A 109 26.90 -0.13 1.34
CA GLY A 109 27.43 -1.12 2.27
C GLY A 109 27.19 -0.82 3.75
N LEU A 110 26.21 0.03 4.09
CA LEU A 110 25.83 0.32 5.47
C LEU A 110 24.95 -0.77 6.08
N ILE A 111 24.26 -1.53 5.24
CA ILE A 111 23.58 -2.78 5.59
C ILE A 111 24.09 -3.89 4.67
N ALA A 112 24.04 -5.13 5.13
CA ALA A 112 24.51 -6.27 4.35
C ALA A 112 23.61 -6.52 3.12
N THR A 113 24.19 -7.10 2.06
CA THR A 113 23.42 -7.49 0.86
C THR A 113 22.29 -8.46 1.19
N GLY A 114 21.08 -8.17 0.70
CA GLY A 114 19.84 -8.87 1.00
C GLY A 114 19.02 -8.24 2.14
N ARG A 115 19.63 -7.39 2.98
CA ARG A 115 18.96 -6.79 4.15
C ARG A 115 17.90 -5.77 3.75
N ALA A 116 18.04 -5.12 2.60
CA ALA A 116 17.03 -4.18 2.12
C ALA A 116 15.66 -4.86 1.96
N ALA A 117 15.64 -6.07 1.39
CA ALA A 117 14.42 -6.85 1.23
C ALA A 117 13.82 -7.28 2.58
N GLU A 118 14.65 -7.63 3.56
CA GLU A 118 14.20 -8.01 4.91
C GLU A 118 13.62 -6.84 5.70
N VAL A 119 14.17 -5.63 5.52
CA VAL A 119 13.67 -4.41 6.18
C VAL A 119 12.34 -3.96 5.58
N LEU A 120 12.16 -4.16 4.27
CA LEU A 120 10.96 -3.78 3.50
C LEU A 120 9.88 -4.87 3.46
N ALA A 121 10.11 -6.04 4.08
CA ALA A 121 9.14 -7.13 4.18
C ALA A 121 7.95 -6.81 5.11
#